data_AF-A9GMU1-F1
#
_entry.id   AF-A9GMU1-F1
#
_cell.length_a   1.000
_cell.length_b   1.000
_cell.length_c   1.000
_cell.angle_alpha   90.00
_cell.angle_beta   90.00
_cell.angle_gamma   90.00
#
_symmetry.space_group_name_H-M   'P 1'
#
loop_
_entity.id
_entity.type
_entity.pdbx_description
1 polymer ?
#
loop_
_entity_poly.entity_id
_entity_poly.type
_entity_poly.pdbx_seq_one_letter_code
_entity_poly.pdbx_strand_id
1 'polypeptide(L)'
;MHNMAWMVAALLVVGCGGADLPEGWEDAEAIEGLTQSECKAGASEDTVQEALVATPERGAVHIEYRAAQFRCDQEVEGFVRIADSRVDVLVQPVDMDPGSVAGCDCRYDIDMAIKGLSKGAFAVELYRRWDNINDPNDPKKIGSAEVQIP
;
A
#
# COMPACT_ATOMS: atom_id res chain seq x y z
N MET A 1 2.57 -40.63 45.98
CA MET A 1 1.64 -39.53 46.29
C MET A 1 2.01 -38.39 45.38
N HIS A 2 1.05 -38.00 44.53
CA HIS A 2 1.15 -37.01 43.46
C HIS A 2 1.61 -35.65 43.95
N ASN A 3 2.31 -34.89 43.11
CA ASN A 3 2.07 -33.47 42.90
C ASN A 3 2.66 -33.05 41.55
N MET A 4 1.82 -33.17 40.53
CA MET A 4 2.04 -32.74 39.16
C MET A 4 1.63 -31.26 39.08
N ALA A 5 2.60 -30.34 39.15
CA ALA A 5 2.34 -28.92 39.01
C ALA A 5 2.11 -28.60 37.53
N TRP A 6 0.84 -28.44 37.16
CA TRP A 6 0.40 -27.89 35.88
C TRP A 6 0.61 -26.37 35.91
N MET A 7 1.66 -25.89 35.24
CA MET A 7 1.75 -24.47 34.88
C MET A 7 0.93 -24.26 33.61
N VAL A 8 -0.23 -23.62 33.80
CA VAL A 8 -1.10 -23.12 32.74
C VAL A 8 -0.31 -22.06 31.97
N ALA A 9 0.15 -22.42 30.77
CA ALA A 9 0.64 -21.45 29.80
C ALA A 9 -0.56 -20.62 29.32
N ALA A 10 -0.62 -19.36 29.75
CA ALA A 10 -1.55 -18.38 29.21
C ALA A 10 -1.17 -18.10 27.74
N LEU A 11 -1.90 -18.71 26.83
CA LEU A 11 -1.94 -18.32 25.42
C LEU A 11 -2.55 -16.92 25.34
N LEU A 12 -1.69 -15.91 25.20
CA LEU A 12 -2.08 -14.58 24.72
C LEU A 12 -2.46 -14.73 23.25
N VAL A 13 -3.76 -14.88 22.99
CA VAL A 13 -4.34 -14.75 21.65
C VAL A 13 -4.35 -13.26 21.32
N VAL A 14 -3.24 -12.76 20.77
CA VAL A 14 -3.27 -11.52 19.99
C VAL A 14 -3.96 -11.90 18.69
N GLY A 15 -5.16 -11.37 18.45
CA GLY A 15 -5.92 -11.67 17.23
C GLY A 15 -5.05 -11.45 16.00
N CYS A 16 -4.82 -12.52 15.23
CA CYS A 16 -4.25 -12.46 13.90
C CYS A 16 -5.27 -11.82 12.94
N GLY A 17 -5.58 -10.54 13.12
CA GLY A 17 -6.24 -9.71 12.13
C GLY A 17 -5.16 -8.98 11.36
N GLY A 18 -4.50 -9.66 10.42
CA GLY A 18 -3.62 -9.00 9.46
C GLY A 18 -4.43 -8.06 8.55
N ALA A 19 -3.74 -7.16 7.85
CA ALA A 19 -4.39 -6.37 6.79
C ALA A 19 -5.05 -7.30 5.76
N ASP A 20 -6.18 -6.88 5.19
CA ASP A 20 -6.79 -7.56 4.04
C ASP A 20 -5.92 -7.30 2.81
N LEU A 21 -4.97 -8.20 2.58
CA LEU A 21 -4.08 -8.16 1.44
C LEU A 21 -4.59 -9.09 0.33
N PRO A 22 -4.43 -8.71 -0.94
CA PRO A 22 -4.79 -9.56 -2.07
C PRO A 22 -3.90 -10.81 -2.12
N GLU A 23 -4.38 -11.87 -2.78
CA GLU A 23 -3.61 -13.10 -2.96
C GLU A 23 -2.22 -12.81 -3.53
N GLY A 24 -1.19 -13.42 -2.93
CA GLY A 24 0.20 -13.24 -3.33
C GLY A 24 0.86 -12.00 -2.74
N TRP A 25 0.24 -11.27 -1.80
CA TRP A 25 0.85 -10.15 -1.05
C TRP A 25 1.04 -10.46 0.44
N GLU A 26 0.97 -11.72 0.85
CA GLU A 26 0.98 -12.14 2.26
C GLU A 26 2.28 -11.82 3.00
N ASP A 27 3.38 -11.60 2.26
CA ASP A 27 4.70 -11.21 2.75
C ASP A 27 4.93 -9.69 2.71
N ALA A 28 3.93 -8.90 2.33
CA ALA A 28 4.06 -7.45 2.26
C ALA A 28 4.10 -6.79 3.64
N GLU A 29 4.98 -5.80 3.78
CA GLU A 29 5.13 -5.01 5.00
C GLU A 29 4.39 -3.67 4.83
N ALA A 30 3.76 -3.19 5.91
CA ALA A 30 3.11 -1.89 5.90
C ALA A 30 4.15 -0.76 5.76
N ILE A 31 3.83 0.23 4.92
CA ILE A 31 4.66 1.41 4.73
C ILE A 31 4.29 2.47 5.77
N GLU A 32 5.21 2.73 6.70
CA GLU A 32 5.03 3.80 7.67
C GLU A 32 5.27 5.19 7.05
N GLY A 33 4.50 6.18 7.50
CA GLY A 33 4.69 7.59 7.10
C GLY A 33 4.22 7.92 5.69
N LEU A 34 3.35 7.09 5.10
CA LEU A 34 2.58 7.45 3.91
C LEU A 34 1.75 8.69 4.22
N THR A 35 1.78 9.67 3.31
CA THR A 35 0.94 10.86 3.39
C THR A 35 0.01 10.92 2.19
N GLN A 36 -1.25 11.27 2.45
CA GLN A 36 -2.28 11.48 1.43
C GLN A 36 -2.65 12.96 1.42
N SER A 37 -2.74 13.57 0.25
CA SER A 37 -3.20 14.95 0.12
C SER A 37 -4.69 15.09 0.43
N GLU A 38 -5.18 16.32 0.56
CA GLU A 38 -6.62 16.58 0.42
C GLU A 38 -7.10 16.21 -1.00
N CYS A 39 -8.41 16.04 -1.14
CA CYS A 39 -9.05 15.74 -2.41
C CYS A 39 -8.83 16.88 -3.43
N LYS A 40 -8.13 16.62 -4.55
CA LYS A 40 -7.72 17.69 -5.49
C LYS A 40 -8.75 18.05 -6.57
N ALA A 41 -9.69 17.15 -6.91
CA ALA A 41 -10.83 17.41 -7.80
C ALA A 41 -11.71 16.15 -7.97
N GLY A 42 -13.00 16.35 -8.27
CA GLY A 42 -13.84 15.36 -8.96
C GLY A 42 -13.53 15.37 -10.47
N ALA A 43 -13.67 14.23 -11.15
CA ALA A 43 -13.20 14.01 -12.53
C ALA A 43 -13.95 14.79 -13.64
N SER A 44 -13.92 16.12 -13.62
CA SER A 44 -14.38 16.95 -14.74
C SER A 44 -13.23 17.75 -15.35
N GLU A 45 -12.98 17.44 -16.61
CA GLU A 45 -12.02 18.03 -17.55
C GLU A 45 -10.59 17.44 -17.51
N ASP A 46 -10.29 16.78 -18.63
CA ASP A 46 -9.06 16.15 -19.08
C ASP A 46 -8.47 14.95 -18.30
N THR A 47 -7.95 14.06 -19.13
CA THR A 47 -7.33 12.74 -18.91
C THR A 47 -6.11 12.77 -17.99
N VAL A 48 -6.28 13.16 -16.73
CA VAL A 48 -5.23 12.96 -15.72
C VAL A 48 -5.17 11.47 -15.41
N GLN A 49 -4.08 10.85 -15.85
CA GLN A 49 -3.80 9.45 -15.58
C GLN A 49 -3.02 9.34 -14.28
N GLU A 50 -3.34 8.29 -13.54
CA GLU A 50 -2.59 7.81 -12.39
C GLU A 50 -1.11 7.60 -12.80
N ALA A 51 -0.16 8.05 -11.98
CA ALA A 51 1.25 7.98 -12.33
C ALA A 51 2.15 7.69 -11.13
N LEU A 52 3.23 6.94 -11.40
CA LEU A 52 4.34 6.71 -10.49
C LEU A 52 5.49 7.67 -10.83
N VAL A 53 6.00 8.39 -9.83
CA VAL A 53 7.32 9.03 -9.87
C VAL A 53 8.18 8.39 -8.78
N ALA A 54 9.35 7.89 -9.16
CA ALA A 54 10.29 7.26 -8.24
C ALA A 54 11.62 8.03 -8.25
N THR A 55 12.00 8.59 -7.10
CA THR A 55 13.21 9.37 -6.91
C THR A 55 14.19 8.60 -6.01
N PRO A 56 15.36 8.16 -6.52
CA PRO A 56 16.32 7.44 -5.71
C PRO A 56 16.98 8.34 -4.67
N GLU A 57 17.13 7.83 -3.46
CA GLU A 57 17.83 8.45 -2.34
C GLU A 57 18.86 7.47 -1.75
N ARG A 58 19.74 7.94 -0.87
CA ARG A 58 20.72 7.03 -0.23
C ARG A 58 19.98 6.02 0.65
N GLY A 59 20.00 4.76 0.22
CA GLY A 59 19.40 3.65 0.95
C GLY A 59 17.86 3.60 0.92
N ALA A 60 17.24 4.38 0.02
CA ALA A 60 15.80 4.50 -0.07
C ALA A 60 15.36 4.92 -1.48
N VAL A 61 14.08 4.74 -1.80
CA VAL A 61 13.43 5.38 -2.94
C VAL A 61 12.20 6.13 -2.43
N HIS A 62 12.10 7.40 -2.79
CA HIS A 62 10.90 8.19 -2.57
C HIS A 62 9.93 7.97 -3.73
N ILE A 63 8.67 7.70 -3.42
CA ILE A 63 7.62 7.39 -4.39
C ILE A 63 6.52 8.43 -4.23
N GLU A 64 6.20 9.09 -5.34
CA GLU A 64 5.00 9.91 -5.48
C GLU A 64 4.02 9.16 -6.39
N TYR A 65 2.88 8.78 -5.83
CA TYR A 65 1.73 8.29 -6.57
C TYR A 65 0.79 9.46 -6.84
N ARG A 66 0.87 9.97 -8.06
CA ARG A 66 0.13 11.16 -8.50
C ARG A 66 -1.23 10.81 -9.07
N ALA A 67 -2.21 11.66 -8.76
CA ALA A 67 -3.59 11.55 -9.19
C ALA A 67 -4.22 10.17 -8.90
N ALA A 68 -3.85 9.57 -7.77
CA ALA A 68 -4.37 8.30 -7.28
C ALA A 68 -5.90 8.34 -7.18
N GLN A 69 -6.56 7.41 -7.86
CA GLN A 69 -8.01 7.38 -7.94
C GLN A 69 -8.58 6.51 -6.81
N PHE A 70 -9.19 7.17 -5.83
CA PHE A 70 -9.95 6.54 -4.74
C PHE A 70 -11.26 7.31 -4.52
N ARG A 71 -12.17 6.75 -3.73
CA ARG A 71 -13.40 7.47 -3.40
C ARG A 71 -13.11 8.71 -2.56
N CYS A 72 -13.98 9.69 -2.65
CA CYS A 72 -13.93 10.84 -1.75
C CYS A 72 -13.93 10.39 -0.28
N ASP A 73 -13.14 11.09 0.54
CA ASP A 73 -12.92 10.83 1.97
C ASP A 73 -12.42 9.42 2.31
N GLN A 74 -11.94 8.66 1.33
CA GLN A 74 -11.35 7.34 1.56
C GLN A 74 -9.89 7.49 2.00
N GLU A 75 -9.61 7.04 3.22
CA GLU A 75 -8.25 6.90 3.73
C GLU A 75 -7.58 5.67 3.11
N VAL A 76 -6.30 5.79 2.81
CA VAL A 76 -5.50 4.74 2.17
C VAL A 76 -4.26 4.40 2.99
N GLU A 77 -3.81 3.16 2.84
CA GLU A 77 -2.57 2.64 3.37
C GLU A 77 -1.71 2.04 2.24
N GLY A 78 -0.43 1.86 2.55
CA GLY A 78 0.56 1.36 1.61
C GLY A 78 1.23 0.11 2.15
N PHE A 79 1.53 -0.83 1.25
CA PHE A 79 2.28 -2.04 1.54
C PHE A 79 3.41 -2.21 0.54
N VAL A 80 4.54 -2.75 0.99
CA VAL A 80 5.71 -2.98 0.14
C VAL A 80 6.18 -4.42 0.24
N ARG A 81 6.58 -4.97 -0.91
CA ARG A 81 7.37 -6.20 -1.00
C ARG A 81 8.69 -5.89 -1.66
N ILE A 82 9.76 -6.33 -1.02
CA ILE A 82 11.12 -6.16 -1.52
C ILE A 82 11.71 -7.55 -1.71
N ALA A 83 11.99 -7.90 -2.96
CA ALA A 83 12.64 -9.16 -3.30
C ALA A 83 13.70 -8.89 -4.37
N ASP A 84 14.94 -9.29 -4.08
CA ASP A 84 16.10 -9.06 -4.94
C ASP A 84 16.24 -7.56 -5.33
N SER A 85 16.16 -7.27 -6.63
CA SER A 85 16.23 -5.92 -7.21
C SER A 85 14.84 -5.39 -7.60
N ARG A 86 13.78 -5.82 -6.91
CA ARG A 86 12.40 -5.40 -7.18
C ARG A 86 11.72 -4.87 -5.92
N VAL A 87 11.01 -3.76 -6.09
CA VAL A 87 10.19 -3.10 -5.07
C VAL A 87 8.77 -3.00 -5.62
N ASP A 88 7.87 -3.81 -5.08
CA ASP A 88 6.45 -3.75 -5.42
C ASP A 88 5.70 -3.00 -4.32
N VAL A 89 4.96 -1.97 -4.69
CA VAL A 89 4.17 -1.14 -3.78
C VAL A 89 2.70 -1.30 -4.09
N LEU A 90 1.90 -1.63 -3.09
CA LEU A 90 0.44 -1.65 -3.16
C LEU A 90 -0.11 -0.50 -2.34
N VAL A 91 -1.06 0.23 -2.91
CA VAL A 91 -1.87 1.20 -2.18
C VAL A 91 -3.33 0.77 -2.24
N GLN A 92 -3.99 0.72 -1.09
CA GLN A 92 -5.38 0.30 -0.96
C GLN A 92 -6.10 1.08 0.16
N PRO A 93 -7.44 1.07 0.19
CA PRO A 93 -8.18 1.64 1.31
C PRO A 93 -7.83 0.97 2.65
N VAL A 94 -7.88 1.75 3.72
CA VAL A 94 -7.75 1.21 5.09
C VAL A 94 -8.98 0.36 5.46
N ASP A 95 -10.17 0.82 5.09
CA ASP A 95 -11.40 0.04 5.22
C ASP A 95 -11.73 -0.65 3.89
N MET A 96 -11.46 -1.96 3.84
CA MET A 96 -11.67 -2.79 2.65
C MET A 96 -13.12 -3.27 2.52
N ASP A 97 -13.95 -3.18 3.57
CA ASP A 97 -15.36 -3.60 3.55
C ASP A 97 -16.28 -2.50 4.12
N PRO A 98 -16.29 -1.29 3.53
CA PRO A 98 -17.00 -0.16 4.13
C PRO A 98 -18.52 -0.37 4.08
N GLY A 99 -19.20 -0.02 5.17
CA GLY A 99 -20.67 -0.15 5.24
C GLY A 99 -21.43 0.79 4.27
N SER A 100 -20.77 1.85 3.80
CA SER A 100 -21.29 2.80 2.82
C SER A 100 -20.14 3.51 2.11
N VAL A 101 -20.35 3.90 0.86
CA VAL A 101 -19.34 4.58 0.04
C VAL A 101 -19.83 5.93 -0.47
N ALA A 102 -18.89 6.86 -0.65
CA ALA A 102 -19.16 8.10 -1.35
C ALA A 102 -19.50 7.81 -2.83
N GLY A 103 -20.43 8.59 -3.40
CA GLY A 103 -20.78 8.52 -4.82
C GLY A 103 -19.84 9.29 -5.74
N CYS A 104 -18.71 9.78 -5.22
CA CYS A 104 -17.70 10.51 -5.97
C CYS A 104 -16.32 9.87 -5.82
N ASP A 105 -15.53 9.99 -6.88
CA ASP A 105 -14.11 9.69 -6.88
C ASP A 105 -13.31 10.97 -6.75
N CYS A 106 -12.14 10.85 -6.16
CA CYS A 106 -11.16 11.91 -6.08
C CYS A 106 -9.78 11.46 -6.56
N ARG A 107 -8.99 12.45 -6.95
CA ARG A 107 -7.58 12.32 -7.30
C ARG A 107 -6.73 12.82 -6.14
N TYR A 108 -6.09 11.90 -5.45
CA TYR A 108 -5.16 12.17 -4.36
C TYR A 108 -3.73 12.16 -4.88
N ASP A 109 -2.85 12.95 -4.28
CA ASP A 109 -1.43 12.66 -4.37
C ASP A 109 -1.03 11.94 -3.08
N ILE A 110 -0.27 10.86 -3.24
CA ILE A 110 0.16 10.00 -2.15
C ILE A 110 1.67 9.90 -2.20
N ASP A 111 2.32 10.25 -1.10
CA ASP A 111 3.78 10.29 -0.99
C ASP A 111 4.24 9.26 0.04
N MET A 112 5.31 8.54 -0.28
CA MET A 112 5.89 7.54 0.62
C MET A 112 7.39 7.33 0.36
N ALA A 113 8.10 6.77 1.34
CA ALA A 113 9.51 6.45 1.21
C ALA A 113 9.76 4.98 1.55
N ILE A 114 10.31 4.22 0.60
CA ILE A 114 10.74 2.85 0.82
C ILE A 114 12.19 2.85 1.24
N LYS A 115 12.47 2.49 2.49
CA LYS A 115 13.80 2.52 3.10
C LYS A 115 14.43 1.13 3.13
N GLY A 116 15.71 1.06 3.45
CA GLY A 116 16.42 -0.21 3.65
C GLY A 116 16.93 -0.84 2.35
N LEU A 117 16.94 -0.08 1.24
CA LEU A 117 17.45 -0.56 -0.04
C LEU A 117 18.98 -0.52 -0.06
N SER A 118 19.60 -1.57 -0.58
CA SER A 118 21.05 -1.56 -0.84
C SER A 118 21.39 -0.68 -2.05
N LYS A 119 22.65 -0.27 -2.18
CA LYS A 119 23.14 0.36 -3.41
C LYS A 119 22.95 -0.59 -4.61
N GLY A 120 22.35 -0.12 -5.69
CA GLY A 120 22.08 -0.96 -6.86
C GLY A 120 20.93 -0.44 -7.73
N ALA A 121 20.68 -1.14 -8.83
CA ALA A 121 19.52 -0.91 -9.68
C ALA A 121 18.31 -1.65 -9.09
N PHE A 122 17.15 -0.98 -9.08
CA PHE A 122 15.88 -1.55 -8.63
C PHE A 122 14.77 -1.23 -9.62
N ALA A 123 13.96 -2.24 -9.94
CA ALA A 123 12.68 -2.08 -10.60
C ALA A 123 11.62 -1.76 -9.54
N VAL A 124 10.98 -0.60 -9.63
CA VAL A 124 9.89 -0.18 -8.76
C VAL A 124 8.58 -0.31 -9.53
N GLU A 125 7.60 -1.00 -8.95
CA GLU A 125 6.26 -1.13 -9.51
C GLU A 125 5.22 -0.66 -8.50
N LEU A 126 4.23 0.10 -8.98
CA LEU A 126 3.16 0.63 -8.17
C LEU A 126 1.83 0.02 -8.59
N TYR A 127 1.07 -0.42 -7.61
CA TYR A 127 -0.24 -1.06 -7.75
C TYR A 127 -1.27 -0.34 -6.91
N ARG A 128 -2.50 -0.31 -7.41
CA ARG A 128 -3.68 0.14 -6.66
C ARG A 128 -4.69 -1.00 -6.57
N ARG A 129 -5.27 -1.19 -5.38
CA ARG A 129 -6.46 -2.01 -5.15
C ARG A 129 -7.58 -1.11 -4.60
N TRP A 130 -8.84 -1.40 -4.94
CA TRP A 130 -9.99 -0.69 -4.35
C TRP A 130 -10.48 -1.46 -3.10
N ASP A 131 -11.52 -0.98 -2.45
CA ASP A 131 -12.23 -1.80 -1.46
C ASP A 131 -13.00 -2.94 -2.15
N ASN A 132 -13.44 -3.92 -1.37
CA ASN A 132 -14.09 -5.15 -1.83
C ASN A 132 -15.52 -4.94 -2.35
N ILE A 133 -16.03 -3.71 -2.36
CA ILE A 133 -17.31 -3.39 -3.03
C ILE A 133 -17.13 -3.36 -4.55
N ASN A 134 -15.90 -3.14 -5.03
CA ASN A 134 -15.59 -3.13 -6.44
C ASN A 134 -15.19 -4.51 -6.95
N ASP A 135 -15.86 -5.00 -7.99
CA ASP A 135 -15.45 -6.22 -8.69
C ASP A 135 -15.04 -5.91 -10.15
N PRO A 136 -13.90 -6.46 -10.65
CA PRO A 136 -12.90 -7.21 -9.89
C PRO A 136 -12.02 -6.32 -9.02
N ASN A 137 -11.64 -6.80 -7.82
CA ASN A 137 -10.77 -6.07 -6.88
C ASN A 137 -9.29 -6.51 -6.93
N ASP A 138 -8.81 -6.94 -8.09
CA ASP A 138 -7.39 -7.31 -8.24
C ASP A 138 -6.49 -6.07 -8.25
N PRO A 139 -5.26 -6.14 -7.69
CA PRO A 139 -4.29 -5.06 -7.82
C PRO A 139 -4.02 -4.68 -9.27
N LYS A 140 -4.32 -3.42 -9.61
CA LYS A 140 -4.06 -2.84 -10.92
C LYS A 140 -2.69 -2.17 -10.90
N LYS A 141 -1.78 -2.61 -11.79
CA LYS A 141 -0.51 -1.91 -12.02
C LYS A 141 -0.77 -0.51 -12.59
N ILE A 142 -0.25 0.49 -11.90
CA ILE A 142 -0.34 1.91 -12.25
C ILE A 142 0.88 2.36 -13.05
N GLY A 143 2.08 1.96 -12.62
CA GLY A 143 3.31 2.38 -13.25
C GLY A 143 4.51 1.54 -12.83
N SER A 144 5.62 1.77 -13.51
CA SER A 144 6.92 1.20 -13.15
C SER A 144 8.06 2.15 -13.49
N ALA A 145 9.13 2.08 -12.71
CA ALA A 145 10.34 2.86 -12.92
C ALA A 145 11.59 2.03 -12.57
N GLU A 146 12.67 2.26 -13.29
CA GLU A 146 13.99 1.74 -12.95
C GLU A 146 14.77 2.84 -12.22
N VAL A 147 15.25 2.57 -11.02
CA VAL A 147 15.99 3.54 -10.20
C VAL A 147 17.36 3.02 -9.81
N GLN A 148 18.33 3.93 -9.74
CA GLN A 148 19.68 3.63 -9.28
C GLN A 148 19.88 4.20 -7.87
N ILE A 149 19.90 3.32 -6.86
CA ILE A 149 20.20 3.70 -5.49
C ILE A 149 21.71 3.99 -5.37
N PRO A 150 22.12 5.20 -4.91
CA PRO A 150 23.51 5.65 -4.89
C PRO A 150 24.39 5.04 -3.78
#